data_AF-A0A2P6RV68-F1
#
_entry.id   AF-A0A2P6RV68-F1
#
_cell.length_a   1.000
_cell.length_b   1.000
_cell.length_c   1.000
_cell.angle_alpha   90.00
_cell.angle_beta   90.00
_cell.angle_gamma   90.00
#
_symmetry.space_group_name_H-M   'P 1'
#
loop_
_entity.id
_entity.type
_entity.pdbx_description
1 polymer ?
#
loop_
_entity_poly.entity_id
_entity_poly.type
_entity_poly.pdbx_seq_one_letter_code
_entity_poly.pdbx_strand_id
1 'polypeptide(L)'
;MTENQPAGDGETDLSNECKELLSLPKEGGWISLHQHQYQGFWCPTEIFQGIIAFQKHFQARDSDIVVACVPKSGTTWLKALIFAIVNQQRFKIKIHPLLTSNSHNLVPFLEVDLYINNLVPDFSSKFPEPRLFATHIPFLLWVQLN
;
A
#
# COMPACT_ATOMS: atom_id res chain seq x y z
N MET A 1 -22.22 -36.33 -16.79
CA MET A 1 -22.76 -35.13 -16.13
C MET A 1 -22.29 -35.17 -14.69
N THR A 2 -21.19 -34.49 -14.41
CA THR A 2 -20.65 -34.31 -13.06
C THR A 2 -20.68 -32.83 -12.80
N GLU A 3 -21.62 -32.41 -11.96
CA GLU A 3 -21.66 -31.08 -11.38
C GLU A 3 -20.45 -30.93 -10.47
N ASN A 4 -19.51 -30.06 -10.86
CA ASN A 4 -18.45 -29.61 -9.97
C ASN A 4 -18.95 -28.38 -9.21
N GLN A 5 -18.92 -28.51 -7.89
CA GLN A 5 -19.26 -27.53 -6.87
C GLN A 5 -18.61 -26.16 -7.11
N PRO A 6 -19.24 -25.06 -6.68
CA PRO A 6 -18.61 -23.75 -6.74
C PRO A 6 -17.36 -23.74 -5.85
N ALA A 7 -16.31 -23.11 -6.35
CA ALA A 7 -15.07 -22.89 -5.64
C ALA A 7 -15.36 -22.23 -4.30
N GLY A 8 -14.81 -22.79 -3.22
CA GLY A 8 -14.93 -22.21 -1.89
C GLY A 8 -14.39 -20.79 -1.89
N ASP A 9 -15.28 -19.84 -1.63
CA ASP A 9 -14.91 -18.48 -1.28
C ASP A 9 -14.00 -18.59 -0.04
N GLY A 10 -12.72 -18.25 -0.22
CA GLY A 10 -11.83 -18.04 0.90
C GLY A 10 -12.35 -16.83 1.66
N GLU A 11 -13.20 -17.07 2.68
CA GLU A 11 -13.52 -16.10 3.71
C GLU A 11 -12.19 -15.73 4.39
N THR A 12 -11.56 -14.70 3.84
CA THR A 12 -10.53 -13.93 4.52
C THR A 12 -11.16 -13.45 5.82
N ASP A 13 -10.50 -13.72 6.95
CA ASP A 13 -10.95 -13.27 8.27
C ASP A 13 -10.89 -11.73 8.31
N LEU A 14 -11.94 -11.09 7.81
CA LEU A 14 -12.08 -9.64 7.77
C LEU A 14 -12.29 -9.16 9.20
N SER A 15 -11.46 -8.21 9.65
CA SER A 15 -11.66 -7.56 10.95
C SER A 15 -13.05 -6.92 11.00
N ASN A 16 -13.63 -6.80 12.20
CA ASN A 16 -14.96 -6.20 12.37
C ASN A 16 -15.02 -4.77 11.78
N GLU A 17 -13.95 -3.99 11.93
CA GLU A 17 -13.81 -2.68 11.30
C GLU A 17 -13.85 -2.75 9.77
N CYS A 18 -13.21 -3.74 9.14
CA CYS A 18 -13.33 -3.94 7.70
C CYS A 18 -14.77 -4.25 7.31
N LYS A 19 -15.48 -5.09 8.08
CA LYS A 19 -16.90 -5.39 7.82
C LYS A 19 -17.78 -4.14 7.92
N GLU A 20 -17.51 -3.24 8.87
CA GLU A 20 -18.17 -1.93 8.95
C GLU A 20 -17.87 -1.07 7.72
N LEU A 21 -16.62 -1.01 7.26
CA LEU A 21 -16.26 -0.27 6.03
C LEU A 21 -16.91 -0.83 4.77
N LEU A 22 -17.14 -2.14 4.70
CA LEU A 22 -17.87 -2.78 3.59
C LEU A 22 -19.37 -2.47 3.61
N SER A 23 -19.91 -1.96 4.73
CA SER A 23 -21.30 -1.49 4.81
C SER A 23 -21.50 -0.06 4.28
N LEU A 24 -20.41 0.66 3.98
CA LEU A 24 -20.44 2.02 3.45
C LEU A 24 -21.00 2.07 2.02
N PRO A 25 -21.39 3.27 1.53
CA PRO A 25 -21.84 3.42 0.16
C PRO A 25 -20.84 2.84 -0.84
N LYS A 26 -21.34 2.03 -1.77
CA LYS A 26 -20.54 1.19 -2.67
C LYS A 26 -20.89 1.51 -4.12
N GLU A 27 -19.87 1.67 -4.95
CA GLU A 27 -20.00 1.86 -6.40
C GLU A 27 -19.04 0.94 -7.18
N GLY A 28 -19.31 0.80 -8.48
CA GLY A 28 -18.40 0.11 -9.39
C GLY A 28 -17.13 0.92 -9.61
N GLY A 29 -15.98 0.29 -9.46
CA GLY A 29 -14.69 0.93 -9.67
C GLY A 29 -14.25 0.89 -11.13
N TRP A 30 -13.39 1.84 -11.50
CA TRP A 30 -12.66 1.85 -12.78
C TRP A 30 -11.48 0.88 -12.82
N ILE A 31 -10.87 0.58 -11.66
CA ILE A 31 -9.72 -0.33 -11.51
C ILE A 31 -10.10 -1.56 -10.67
N SER A 32 -10.79 -1.36 -9.54
CA SER A 32 -11.30 -2.44 -8.71
C SER A 32 -12.74 -2.78 -9.09
N LEU A 33 -13.20 -3.99 -8.76
CA LEU A 33 -14.59 -4.38 -8.98
C LEU A 33 -15.53 -3.44 -8.23
N HIS A 34 -15.14 -3.06 -7.02
CA HIS A 34 -15.94 -2.20 -6.15
C HIS A 34 -15.08 -1.20 -5.39
N GLN A 35 -15.65 -0.03 -5.13
CA GLN A 35 -15.11 1.00 -4.26
C GLN A 35 -16.16 1.36 -3.21
N HIS A 36 -15.71 1.71 -2.00
CA HIS A 36 -16.62 2.28 -0.99
C HIS A 36 -16.16 3.67 -0.57
N GLN A 37 -17.12 4.50 -0.16
CA GLN A 37 -16.88 5.86 0.28
C GLN A 37 -16.46 5.88 1.77
N TYR A 38 -15.16 5.97 2.02
CA TYR A 38 -14.58 6.05 3.37
C TYR A 38 -14.02 7.44 3.64
N GLN A 39 -14.54 8.10 4.70
CA GLN A 39 -14.11 9.45 5.13
C GLN A 39 -14.00 10.48 3.97
N GLY A 40 -14.95 10.43 3.04
CA GLY A 40 -15.00 11.35 1.89
C GLY A 40 -14.20 10.93 0.66
N PHE A 41 -13.51 9.78 0.69
CA PHE A 41 -12.75 9.24 -0.44
C PHE A 41 -13.30 7.91 -0.94
N TRP A 42 -13.24 7.70 -2.24
CA TRP A 42 -13.57 6.41 -2.86
C TRP A 42 -12.36 5.49 -2.84
N CYS A 43 -12.42 4.46 -2.01
CA CYS A 43 -11.32 3.53 -1.82
C CYS A 43 -11.68 2.15 -2.40
N PRO A 44 -10.77 1.51 -3.16
CA PRO A 44 -10.90 0.11 -3.53
C PRO A 44 -11.15 -0.77 -2.31
N THR A 45 -12.02 -1.76 -2.48
CA THR A 45 -12.42 -2.66 -1.40
C THR A 45 -11.24 -3.48 -0.88
N GLU A 46 -10.35 -3.85 -1.79
CA GLU A 46 -9.20 -4.72 -1.59
C GLU A 46 -8.11 -4.07 -0.73
N ILE A 47 -8.11 -2.74 -0.60
CA ILE A 47 -7.08 -2.01 0.16
C ILE A 47 -7.51 -1.63 1.57
N PHE A 48 -8.77 -1.87 1.98
CA PHE A 48 -9.25 -1.43 3.29
C PHE A 48 -8.53 -2.06 4.47
N GLN A 49 -8.27 -3.36 4.41
CA GLN A 49 -7.44 -4.04 5.41
C GLN A 49 -6.05 -3.40 5.50
N GLY A 50 -5.45 -3.09 4.34
CA GLY A 50 -4.16 -2.42 4.27
C GLY A 50 -4.17 -1.02 4.89
N ILE A 51 -5.21 -0.22 4.62
CA ILE A 51 -5.37 1.11 5.21
C ILE A 51 -5.53 1.02 6.73
N ILE A 52 -6.40 0.15 7.23
CA ILE A 52 -6.65 -0.01 8.68
C ILE A 52 -5.38 -0.49 9.39
N ALA A 53 -4.73 -1.52 8.85
CA ALA A 53 -3.52 -2.07 9.46
C ALA A 53 -2.37 -1.05 9.43
N PHE A 54 -2.22 -0.29 8.34
CA PHE A 54 -1.27 0.82 8.27
C PHE A 54 -1.56 1.88 9.34
N GLN A 55 -2.81 2.36 9.44
CA GLN A 55 -3.22 3.38 10.41
C GLN A 55 -2.91 2.95 11.86
N LYS A 56 -3.11 1.67 12.19
CA LYS A 56 -2.91 1.14 13.54
C LYS A 56 -1.47 0.84 13.91
N HIS A 57 -0.68 0.36 12.94
CA HIS A 57 0.59 -0.29 13.23
C HIS A 57 1.80 0.42 12.65
N PHE A 58 1.61 1.38 11.75
CA PHE A 58 2.74 2.14 11.21
C PHE A 58 3.29 3.11 12.25
N GLN A 59 4.57 2.94 12.57
CA GLN A 59 5.32 3.82 13.46
C GLN A 59 6.32 4.59 12.61
N ALA A 60 5.98 5.84 12.32
CA ALA A 60 6.81 6.75 11.55
C ALA A 60 8.10 7.09 12.33
N ARG A 61 9.20 7.22 11.60
CA ARG A 61 10.48 7.74 12.09
C ARG A 61 10.77 9.07 11.39
N ASP A 62 11.52 9.94 12.05
CA ASP A 62 11.94 11.22 11.48
C ASP A 62 12.78 11.05 10.20
N SER A 63 13.42 9.89 10.03
CA SER A 63 14.19 9.52 8.85
C SER A 63 13.35 8.94 7.72
N ASP A 64 12.06 8.63 7.92
CA ASP A 64 11.24 8.03 6.89
C ASP A 64 10.96 9.00 5.75
N ILE A 65 11.00 8.46 4.54
CA ILE A 65 10.60 9.18 3.34
C ILE A 65 9.39 8.45 2.75
N VAL A 66 8.25 9.13 2.69
CA VAL A 66 7.06 8.58 2.02
C VAL A 66 6.73 9.38 0.77
N VAL A 67 6.66 8.67 -0.36
CA VAL A 67 6.22 9.20 -1.64
C VAL A 67 4.70 9.09 -1.74
N ALA A 68 4.00 10.21 -1.54
CA ALA A 68 2.55 10.28 -1.69
C ALA A 68 2.15 10.80 -3.07
N CYS A 69 1.25 10.09 -3.75
CA CYS A 69 0.79 10.45 -5.09
C CYS A 69 -0.56 9.79 -5.39
N VAL A 70 -1.34 10.36 -6.31
CA VAL A 70 -2.59 9.71 -6.75
C VAL A 70 -2.27 8.57 -7.72
N PRO A 71 -3.14 7.53 -7.81
CA PRO A 71 -2.94 6.45 -8.76
C PRO A 71 -2.73 6.96 -10.19
N LYS A 72 -1.75 6.36 -10.89
CA LYS A 72 -1.43 6.62 -12.31
C LYS A 72 -0.85 8.02 -12.63
N SER A 73 -0.45 8.82 -11.63
CA SER A 73 0.22 10.12 -11.86
C SER A 73 1.75 10.05 -12.00
N GLY A 74 2.29 8.96 -12.55
CA GLY A 74 3.74 8.81 -12.74
C GLY A 74 4.53 8.26 -11.54
N THR A 75 3.88 7.47 -10.68
CA THR A 75 4.49 6.88 -9.47
C THR A 75 5.77 6.10 -9.75
N THR A 76 5.83 5.37 -10.86
CA THR A 76 7.01 4.56 -11.24
C THR A 76 8.24 5.45 -11.42
N TRP A 77 8.08 6.58 -12.12
CA TRP A 77 9.19 7.51 -12.35
C TRP A 77 9.61 8.20 -11.05
N LEU A 78 8.63 8.64 -10.24
CA LEU A 78 8.90 9.29 -8.96
C LEU A 78 9.59 8.36 -7.95
N LYS A 79 9.13 7.10 -7.82
CA LYS A 79 9.77 6.08 -6.97
C LYS A 79 11.21 5.82 -7.41
N ALA A 80 11.45 5.66 -8.71
CA ALA A 80 12.79 5.44 -9.24
C ALA A 80 13.72 6.63 -8.95
N LEU A 81 13.24 7.86 -9.17
CA LEU A 81 14.02 9.08 -8.95
C LEU A 81 14.41 9.24 -7.48
N ILE A 82 13.44 9.13 -6.56
CA ILE A 82 13.71 9.25 -5.12
C ILE A 82 14.63 8.14 -4.63
N PHE A 83 14.41 6.89 -5.07
CA PHE A 83 15.30 5.79 -4.71
C PHE A 83 16.74 6.03 -5.16
N ALA A 84 16.95 6.53 -6.38
CA ALA A 84 18.27 6.86 -6.91
C ALA A 84 18.95 7.98 -6.09
N ILE A 85 18.21 9.03 -5.72
CA ILE A 85 18.74 10.15 -4.93
C ILE A 85 19.17 9.67 -3.54
N VAL A 86 18.31 8.92 -2.84
CA VAL A 86 18.57 8.42 -1.49
C VAL A 86 19.77 7.48 -1.47
N ASN A 87 19.92 6.65 -2.50
CA ASN A 87 20.96 5.61 -2.56
C ASN A 87 22.16 5.98 -3.45
N GLN A 88 22.30 7.25 -3.84
CA GLN A 88 23.35 7.70 -4.77
C GLN A 88 24.78 7.39 -4.30
N GLN A 89 25.01 7.37 -2.98
CA GLN A 89 26.32 7.04 -2.38
C GLN A 89 26.48 5.54 -2.08
N ARG A 90 25.40 4.75 -2.17
CA ARG A 90 25.38 3.32 -1.84
C ARG A 90 25.66 2.45 -3.05
N PHE A 91 25.15 2.84 -4.20
CA PHE A 91 25.24 2.06 -5.42
C PHE A 91 25.94 2.84 -6.53
N LYS A 92 26.93 2.22 -7.16
CA LYS A 92 27.50 2.73 -8.41
C LYS A 92 26.49 2.52 -9.53
N ILE A 93 26.50 3.41 -10.53
CA ILE A 93 25.58 3.37 -11.68
C ILE A 93 25.49 1.97 -12.32
N LYS A 94 26.64 1.30 -12.54
CA LYS A 94 26.70 -0.02 -13.20
C LYS A 94 26.05 -1.17 -12.45
N ILE A 95 25.85 -1.03 -11.13
CA ILE A 95 25.27 -2.06 -10.26
C ILE A 95 24.03 -1.53 -9.53
N HIS A 96 23.41 -0.47 -10.06
CA HIS A 96 22.31 0.18 -9.38
C HIS A 96 21.05 -0.72 -9.42
N PRO A 97 20.34 -0.94 -8.30
CA PRO A 97 19.19 -1.85 -8.25
C PRO A 97 18.09 -1.54 -9.28
N LEU A 98 17.92 -0.27 -9.66
CA LEU A 98 16.96 0.14 -10.72
C LEU A 98 17.25 -0.48 -12.10
N LEU A 99 18.45 -1.01 -12.35
CA LEU A 99 18.77 -1.71 -13.60
C LEU A 99 18.23 -3.14 -13.65
N THR A 100 17.96 -3.72 -12.48
CA THR A 100 17.58 -5.15 -12.35
C THR A 100 16.24 -5.36 -11.66
N SER A 101 15.69 -4.33 -11.01
CA SER A 101 14.49 -4.43 -10.19
C SER A 101 13.50 -3.32 -10.53
N ASN A 102 12.21 -3.66 -10.50
CA ASN A 102 11.15 -2.67 -10.66
C ASN A 102 11.15 -1.69 -9.47
N SER A 103 11.02 -0.39 -9.74
CA SER A 103 10.92 0.66 -8.71
C SER A 103 9.82 0.42 -7.66
N HIS A 104 8.74 -0.28 -8.02
CA HIS A 104 7.68 -0.66 -7.09
C HIS A 104 8.16 -1.67 -6.03
N ASN A 105 9.14 -2.52 -6.35
CA ASN A 105 9.75 -3.44 -5.38
C ASN A 105 10.75 -2.75 -4.46
N LEU A 106 11.37 -1.67 -4.95
CA LEU A 106 12.38 -0.91 -4.22
C LEU A 106 11.77 0.15 -3.29
N VAL A 107 10.58 0.63 -3.63
CA VAL A 107 9.79 1.58 -2.85
C VAL A 107 8.36 1.06 -2.72
N PRO A 108 8.10 0.14 -1.78
CA PRO A 108 6.81 -0.53 -1.66
C PRO A 108 5.73 0.42 -1.15
N PHE A 109 4.48 0.19 -1.59
CA PHE A 109 3.30 0.85 -1.07
C PHE A 109 2.93 0.32 0.30
N LEU A 110 2.60 1.21 1.22
CA LEU A 110 2.20 0.85 2.58
C LEU A 110 0.93 0.00 2.55
N GLU A 111 -0.12 0.49 1.89
CA GLU A 111 -1.46 -0.13 1.92
C GLU A 111 -1.66 -1.30 0.94
N VAL A 112 -0.78 -1.45 -0.06
CA VAL A 112 -0.93 -2.49 -1.10
C VAL A 112 0.15 -3.57 -1.01
N ASP A 113 1.37 -3.21 -0.61
CA ASP A 113 2.50 -4.16 -0.61
C ASP A 113 2.86 -4.64 0.80
N LEU A 114 2.75 -3.76 1.80
CA LEU A 114 3.29 -4.02 3.15
C LEU A 114 2.24 -4.43 4.18
N TYR A 115 1.11 -3.72 4.21
CA TYR A 115 0.02 -3.93 5.16
C TYR A 115 -1.16 -4.71 4.57
N ILE A 116 -1.07 -5.14 3.30
CA ILE A 116 -2.12 -5.91 2.63
C ILE A 116 -2.56 -7.10 3.47
N ASN A 117 -3.85 -7.42 3.46
CA ASN A 117 -4.44 -8.53 4.22
C ASN A 117 -4.10 -8.51 5.72
N ASN A 118 -4.05 -7.31 6.34
CA ASN A 118 -3.73 -7.10 7.76
C ASN A 118 -2.32 -7.57 8.17
N LEU A 119 -1.38 -7.64 7.22
CA LEU A 119 0.02 -7.94 7.56
C LEU A 119 0.64 -6.80 8.37
N VAL A 120 1.49 -7.14 9.34
CA VAL A 120 2.30 -6.17 10.09
C VAL A 120 3.78 -6.44 9.78
N PRO A 121 4.40 -5.65 8.89
CA PRO A 121 5.77 -5.87 8.45
C PRO A 121 6.77 -5.53 9.57
N ASP A 122 7.81 -6.35 9.72
CA ASP A 122 8.99 -5.98 10.49
C ASP A 122 9.92 -5.12 9.62
N PHE A 123 10.03 -3.85 9.99
CA PHE A 123 10.89 -2.89 9.30
C PHE A 123 12.36 -2.94 9.75
N SER A 124 12.68 -3.63 10.84
CA SER A 124 14.04 -3.59 11.44
C SER A 124 15.09 -4.32 10.61
N SER A 125 14.69 -5.40 9.93
CA SER A 125 15.63 -6.31 9.24
C SER A 125 15.72 -6.08 7.73
N LYS A 126 14.67 -5.56 7.09
CA LYS A 126 14.53 -5.52 5.63
C LYS A 126 14.66 -4.12 5.01
N PHE A 127 14.65 -3.05 5.81
CA PHE A 127 14.63 -1.68 5.32
C PHE A 127 15.85 -0.90 5.83
N PRO A 128 16.83 -0.60 4.97
CA PRO A 128 17.95 0.26 5.36
C PRO A 128 17.45 1.69 5.57
N GLU A 129 17.96 2.38 6.59
CA GLU A 129 17.66 3.80 6.82
C GLU A 129 18.26 4.69 5.72
N PRO A 130 17.67 5.83 5.32
CA PRO A 130 16.29 6.20 5.60
C PRO A 130 15.34 5.21 4.92
N ARG A 131 14.28 4.78 5.63
CA ARG A 131 13.29 3.88 5.05
C ARG A 131 12.48 4.63 4.00
N LEU A 132 12.25 3.98 2.85
CA LEU A 132 11.60 4.61 1.71
C LEU A 132 10.34 3.84 1.35
N PHE A 133 9.20 4.52 1.41
CA PHE A 133 7.87 3.96 1.17
C PHE A 133 7.09 4.81 0.16
N ALA A 134 5.97 4.29 -0.30
CA ALA A 134 5.00 5.06 -1.07
C ALA A 134 3.59 4.83 -0.56
N THR A 135 2.68 5.71 -0.98
CA THR A 135 1.26 5.56 -0.67
C THR A 135 0.38 6.26 -1.70
N HIS A 136 -0.83 5.72 -1.84
CA HIS A 136 -1.97 6.35 -2.48
C HIS A 136 -3.02 6.83 -1.47
N ILE A 137 -2.80 6.58 -0.17
CA ILE A 137 -3.71 7.01 0.88
C ILE A 137 -3.70 8.55 0.93
N PRO A 138 -4.87 9.21 0.77
CA PRO A 138 -5.00 10.64 0.97
C PRO A 138 -4.50 11.07 2.35
N PHE A 139 -3.77 12.17 2.43
CA PHE A 139 -3.18 12.68 3.68
C PHE A 139 -4.19 12.79 4.84
N LEU A 140 -5.45 13.13 4.56
CA LEU A 140 -6.49 13.23 5.59
C LEU A 140 -6.81 11.89 6.27
N LEU A 141 -6.54 10.76 5.62
CA LEU A 141 -6.71 9.43 6.21
C LEU A 141 -5.47 8.99 7.02
N TRP A 142 -4.39 9.76 7.02
CA TRP A 142 -3.18 9.40 7.78
C TRP A 142 -3.34 9.68 9.27
N VAL A 143 -4.10 10.73 9.57
CA VAL A 143 -4.30 11.22 10.93
C VAL A 143 -5.70 10.79 11.36
N GLN A 144 -5.81 9.62 11.98
CA GLN A 144 -6.97 9.38 12.84
C GLN A 144 -6.71 10.13 14.14
N LEU A 145 -7.51 11.20 14.34
CA LEU A 145 -7.53 12.04 15.53
C LEU A 145 -7.59 11.16 16.79
N ASN A 146 -6.59 11.30 17.66
CA ASN A 146 -6.72 10.94 19.07
C ASN A 146 -7.73 11.85 19.75
#